data_AF-A0A1Y4TPW7-F1
#
_entry.id   AF-A0A1Y4TPW7-F1
#
_cell.length_a   1.000
_cell.length_b   1.000
_cell.length_c   1.000
_cell.angle_alpha   90.00
_cell.angle_beta   90.00
_cell.angle_gamma   90.00
#
_symmetry.space_group_name_H-M   'P 1'
#
loop_
_entity.id
_entity.type
_entity.pdbx_description
1 polymer ?
#
loop_
_entity_poly.entity_id
_entity_poly.type
_entity_poly.pdbx_seq_one_letter_code
_entity_poly.pdbx_strand_id
1 'polypeptide(L)'
;MADKMSFQQKLADIMQTARENGMCMTAEEAERFFEDDGLTGEQMELVFDYLLSQKVAVQGYVRKPGTVREAGDREEDPGAEEAVTGGMSGEEKEYLEEYLRQLGELQAAAGEGAELAAWLRLVAEEAVKLHQPEVFIGDLIQEGSAALVEVLGRHAAGAGERELVMADVRAAMKALLASQAEMERRDRRMVDQVARLDEAIRQMTDELGRKVDVQEVAARLELTEEQVRDILKLTGEEPEDEAEA
;
A
#
# COMPACT_ATOMS: atom_id res chain seq x y z
N MET A 1 -37.73 29.97 -15.58
CA MET A 1 -36.55 29.98 -14.68
C MET A 1 -37.09 29.91 -13.26
N ALA A 2 -37.29 28.69 -12.76
CA ALA A 2 -37.80 28.41 -11.41
C ALA A 2 -36.93 27.29 -10.82
N ASP A 3 -36.64 27.43 -9.53
CA ASP A 3 -36.08 26.42 -8.61
C ASP A 3 -34.71 25.81 -8.87
N LYS A 4 -33.67 26.66 -8.88
CA LYS A 4 -32.32 26.22 -8.48
C LYS A 4 -32.13 26.16 -6.95
N MET A 5 -33.19 26.40 -6.16
CA MET A 5 -33.18 26.36 -4.69
C MET A 5 -33.72 25.05 -4.09
N SER A 6 -34.14 24.05 -4.85
CA SER A 6 -34.75 22.84 -4.23
C SER A 6 -33.82 21.64 -4.09
N PHE A 7 -32.83 21.42 -4.97
CA PHE A 7 -32.11 20.14 -4.99
C PHE A 7 -30.98 20.00 -3.95
N GLN A 8 -30.11 21.02 -3.83
CA GLN A 8 -29.02 21.00 -2.84
C GLN A 8 -29.54 21.04 -1.40
N GLN A 9 -30.65 21.75 -1.19
CA GLN A 9 -31.29 21.83 0.11
C GLN A 9 -31.99 20.51 0.47
N LYS A 10 -32.67 19.88 -0.50
CA LYS A 10 -33.16 18.50 -0.38
C LYS A 10 -32.05 17.48 -0.09
N LEU A 11 -30.89 17.59 -0.72
CA LEU A 11 -29.72 16.76 -0.40
C LEU A 11 -29.23 16.97 1.04
N ALA A 12 -29.29 18.19 1.56
CA ALA A 12 -28.95 18.45 2.97
C ALA A 12 -30.02 17.88 3.93
N ASP A 13 -31.30 17.97 3.57
CA ASP A 13 -32.42 17.48 4.37
C ASP A 13 -32.45 15.95 4.44
N ILE A 14 -32.19 15.26 3.31
CA ILE A 14 -32.07 13.80 3.29
C ILE A 14 -30.82 13.34 4.05
N MET A 15 -29.72 14.10 4.00
CA MET A 15 -28.52 13.85 4.81
C MET A 15 -28.78 14.02 6.30
N GLN A 16 -29.59 15.01 6.70
CA GLN A 16 -30.00 15.18 8.09
C GLN A 16 -30.89 14.01 8.53
N THR A 17 -31.85 13.60 7.69
CA THR A 17 -32.71 12.44 7.95
C THR A 17 -31.88 11.16 8.08
N ALA A 18 -30.85 10.98 7.23
CA ALA A 18 -29.89 9.89 7.31
C ALA A 18 -29.17 9.89 8.66
N ARG A 19 -28.68 11.05 9.10
CA ARG A 19 -27.96 11.20 10.37
C ARG A 19 -28.84 10.89 11.57
N GLU A 20 -30.10 11.33 11.56
CA GLU A 20 -31.08 11.03 12.60
C GLU A 20 -31.40 9.53 12.68
N ASN A 21 -31.36 8.83 11.54
CA ASN A 21 -31.56 7.39 11.45
C ASN A 21 -30.27 6.55 11.57
N GLY A 22 -29.16 7.13 12.01
CA GLY A 22 -27.91 6.38 12.24
C GLY A 22 -27.10 6.09 10.99
N MET A 23 -27.14 6.99 10.00
CA MET A 23 -26.43 6.90 8.70
C MET A 23 -26.89 5.73 7.84
N CYS A 24 -28.13 5.26 8.00
CA CYS A 24 -28.73 4.26 7.14
C CYS A 24 -30.09 4.73 6.62
N MET A 25 -30.39 4.35 5.37
CA MET A 25 -31.69 4.58 4.74
C MET A 25 -31.91 3.53 3.65
N THR A 26 -33.14 3.40 3.17
CA THR A 26 -33.47 2.50 2.06
C THR A 26 -33.49 3.24 0.73
N ALA A 27 -33.22 2.54 -0.38
CA ALA A 27 -33.30 3.11 -1.71
C ALA A 27 -34.71 3.69 -2.02
N GLU A 28 -35.75 3.03 -1.52
CA GLU A 28 -37.15 3.47 -1.68
C GLU A 28 -37.44 4.78 -0.94
N GLU A 29 -36.85 5.00 0.24
CA GLU A 29 -37.00 6.25 1.00
C GLU A 29 -36.33 7.42 0.27
N ALA A 30 -35.16 7.19 -0.30
CA ALA A 30 -34.45 8.18 -1.08
C ALA A 30 -35.14 8.48 -2.43
N GLU A 31 -35.68 7.47 -3.13
CA GLU A 31 -36.48 7.67 -4.34
C GLU A 31 -37.74 8.48 -4.06
N ARG A 32 -38.47 8.18 -2.99
CA ARG A 32 -39.63 8.96 -2.56
C ARG A 32 -39.30 10.42 -2.28
N PHE A 33 -38.10 10.70 -1.75
CA PHE A 33 -37.70 12.05 -1.41
C PHE A 33 -37.49 12.95 -2.65
N PHE A 34 -37.13 12.33 -3.79
CA PHE A 34 -36.88 13.03 -5.05
C PHE A 34 -37.92 12.74 -6.15
N GLU A 35 -39.02 12.06 -5.81
CA GLU A 35 -40.11 11.72 -6.75
C GLU A 35 -40.70 12.98 -7.43
N ASP A 36 -40.85 14.06 -6.65
CA ASP A 36 -41.35 15.35 -7.12
C ASP A 36 -40.37 16.11 -8.05
N ASP A 37 -39.09 15.74 -8.06
CA ASP A 37 -38.05 16.40 -8.88
C ASP A 37 -37.90 15.76 -10.26
N GLY A 38 -38.58 14.65 -10.54
CA GLY A 38 -38.60 14.01 -11.86
C GLY A 38 -37.23 13.54 -12.37
N LEU A 39 -36.37 13.07 -11.45
CA LEU A 39 -35.01 12.63 -11.77
C LEU A 39 -35.02 11.40 -12.67
N THR A 40 -34.09 11.37 -13.63
CA THR A 40 -33.84 10.17 -14.43
C THR A 40 -33.16 9.09 -13.58
N GLY A 41 -33.25 7.82 -13.99
CA GLY A 41 -32.56 6.73 -13.28
C GLY A 41 -31.05 6.97 -13.10
N GLU A 42 -30.39 7.56 -14.10
CA GLU A 42 -28.97 7.95 -14.02
C GLU A 42 -28.72 9.08 -13.00
N GLN A 43 -29.65 10.03 -12.87
CA GLN A 43 -29.54 11.10 -11.88
C GLN A 43 -29.78 10.61 -10.46
N MET A 44 -30.67 9.62 -10.27
CA MET A 44 -30.86 8.94 -8.98
C MET A 44 -29.63 8.14 -8.59
N GLU A 45 -28.97 7.48 -9.54
CA GLU A 45 -27.70 6.79 -9.29
C GLU A 45 -26.63 7.76 -8.73
N LEU A 46 -26.53 8.98 -9.28
CA LEU A 46 -25.63 10.00 -8.74
C LEU A 46 -25.99 10.45 -7.31
N VAL A 47 -27.28 10.48 -6.98
CA VAL A 47 -27.73 10.79 -5.61
C VAL A 47 -27.34 9.67 -4.65
N PHE A 48 -27.51 8.40 -5.06
CA PHE A 48 -27.07 7.27 -4.25
C PHE A 48 -25.55 7.21 -4.07
N ASP A 49 -24.79 7.47 -5.14
CA ASP A 49 -23.33 7.58 -5.07
C ASP A 49 -22.90 8.71 -4.13
N TYR A 50 -23.60 9.85 -4.17
CA TYR A 50 -23.35 10.97 -3.26
C TYR A 50 -23.63 10.57 -1.80
N LEU A 51 -24.75 9.92 -1.51
CA LEU A 51 -25.10 9.45 -0.16
C LEU A 51 -24.06 8.44 0.38
N LEU A 52 -23.65 7.48 -0.46
CA LEU A 52 -22.59 6.53 -0.15
C LEU A 52 -21.26 7.26 0.14
N SER A 53 -20.89 8.27 -0.66
CA SER A 53 -19.69 9.08 -0.43
C SER A 53 -19.70 9.81 0.92
N GLN A 54 -20.89 10.19 1.41
CA GLN A 54 -21.08 10.84 2.69
C GLN A 54 -21.23 9.85 3.86
N LYS A 55 -20.91 8.57 3.64
CA LYS A 55 -20.99 7.46 4.60
C LYS A 55 -22.42 7.09 5.03
N VAL A 56 -23.41 7.37 4.17
CA VAL A 56 -24.80 6.93 4.37
C VAL A 56 -25.02 5.60 3.64
N ALA A 57 -25.33 4.54 4.39
CA ALA A 57 -25.62 3.23 3.84
C ALA A 57 -27.05 3.19 3.26
N VAL A 58 -27.15 3.05 1.93
CA VAL A 58 -28.43 2.93 1.21
C VAL A 58 -28.75 1.45 0.98
N GLN A 59 -29.67 0.89 1.76
CA GLN A 59 -30.09 -0.50 1.63
C GLN A 59 -30.89 -0.71 0.34
N GLY A 60 -30.50 -1.71 -0.45
CA GLY A 60 -31.14 -2.05 -1.73
C GLY A 60 -30.47 -1.43 -2.97
N TYR A 61 -29.49 -0.56 -2.78
CA TYR A 61 -28.67 -0.02 -3.88
C TYR A 61 -27.27 -0.64 -3.87
N VAL A 62 -26.85 -1.19 -5.01
CA VAL A 62 -25.48 -1.64 -5.25
C VAL A 62 -24.87 -0.73 -6.29
N ARG A 63 -23.79 -0.04 -5.92
CA ARG A 63 -23.07 0.88 -6.81
C ARG A 63 -22.67 0.17 -8.10
N LYS A 64 -23.12 0.70 -9.25
CA LYS A 64 -22.67 0.21 -10.55
C LYS A 64 -21.26 0.76 -10.82
N PRO A 65 -20.29 -0.09 -11.19
CA PRO A 65 -18.94 0.37 -11.46
C PRO A 65 -18.92 1.16 -12.78
N GLY A 66 -18.71 2.48 -12.76
CA GLY A 66 -18.35 3.21 -13.97
C GLY A 66 -18.65 4.70 -14.07
N THR A 67 -19.48 5.29 -13.22
CA THR A 67 -19.89 6.69 -13.39
C THR A 67 -19.47 7.55 -12.21
N VAL A 68 -18.61 8.53 -12.51
CA VAL A 68 -18.10 9.60 -11.65
C VAL A 68 -16.99 9.19 -10.65
N ARG A 69 -15.76 9.46 -11.07
CA ARG A 69 -14.58 9.63 -10.20
C ARG A 69 -14.54 11.11 -9.78
N GLU A 70 -14.81 11.41 -8.53
CA GLU A 70 -14.29 12.62 -7.90
C GLU A 70 -13.28 12.26 -6.81
N ALA A 71 -12.27 13.14 -6.71
CA ALA A 71 -11.07 12.94 -5.94
C ALA A 71 -11.29 13.31 -4.47
N GLY A 72 -11.19 12.31 -3.60
CA GLY A 72 -11.25 12.47 -2.16
C GLY A 72 -11.73 11.18 -1.54
N ASP A 73 -10.91 10.59 -0.68
CA ASP A 73 -11.17 9.38 0.09
C ASP A 73 -11.05 8.06 -0.68
N ARG A 74 -9.81 7.56 -0.72
CA ARG A 74 -9.54 6.12 -0.72
C ARG A 74 -9.96 5.60 0.64
N GLU A 75 -11.10 4.94 0.73
CA GLU A 75 -11.31 3.88 1.71
C GLU A 75 -12.44 2.95 1.24
N GLU A 76 -12.07 1.68 1.17
CA GLU A 76 -12.94 0.50 1.14
C GLU A 76 -13.84 0.32 -0.10
N ASP A 77 -13.22 -0.06 -1.21
CA ASP A 77 -13.90 -0.73 -2.32
C ASP A 77 -13.85 -2.26 -2.10
N PRO A 78 -15.00 -2.95 -1.96
CA PRO A 78 -15.08 -4.43 -1.94
C PRO A 78 -14.64 -5.08 -3.26
N GLY A 79 -14.41 -4.30 -4.32
CA GLY A 79 -13.87 -4.77 -5.61
C GLY A 79 -12.35 -5.00 -5.64
N ALA A 80 -11.63 -4.87 -4.53
CA ALA A 80 -10.18 -5.00 -4.48
C ALA A 80 -9.65 -6.44 -4.65
N GLU A 81 -10.47 -7.49 -4.46
CA GLU A 81 -9.97 -8.87 -4.50
C GLU A 81 -9.43 -9.30 -5.89
N GLU A 82 -10.02 -8.81 -6.98
CA GLU A 82 -9.52 -9.10 -8.35
C GLU A 82 -8.36 -8.19 -8.79
N ALA A 83 -8.20 -7.00 -8.22
CA ALA A 83 -7.12 -6.08 -8.56
C ALA A 83 -5.84 -6.32 -7.75
N VAL A 84 -5.95 -6.86 -6.54
CA VAL A 84 -4.84 -7.06 -5.60
C VAL A 84 -4.00 -8.30 -5.94
N THR A 85 -4.59 -9.35 -6.51
CA THR A 85 -3.85 -10.55 -6.96
C THR A 85 -3.21 -10.39 -8.35
N GLY A 86 -3.46 -9.28 -9.04
CA GLY A 86 -2.92 -8.98 -10.37
C GLY A 86 -1.42 -8.66 -10.38
N GLY A 87 -0.84 -8.28 -9.24
CA GLY A 87 0.58 -7.93 -9.10
C GLY A 87 1.51 -9.07 -8.68
N MET A 88 0.96 -10.18 -8.17
CA MET A 88 1.77 -11.31 -7.69
C MET A 88 2.26 -12.19 -8.84
N SER A 89 3.51 -12.65 -8.71
CA SER A 89 4.10 -13.63 -9.61
C SER A 89 3.40 -14.99 -9.50
N GLY A 90 3.64 -15.87 -10.47
CA GLY A 90 3.12 -17.25 -10.40
C GLY A 90 3.65 -18.02 -9.19
N GLU A 91 4.92 -17.80 -8.84
CA GLU A 91 5.58 -18.43 -7.68
C GLU A 91 4.97 -17.96 -6.36
N GLU A 92 4.64 -16.67 -6.25
CA GLU A 92 3.98 -16.09 -5.08
C GLU A 92 2.57 -16.64 -4.88
N LYS A 93 1.84 -16.84 -5.98
CA LYS A 93 0.50 -17.44 -5.95
C LYS A 93 0.57 -18.89 -5.50
N GLU A 94 1.51 -19.68 -6.05
CA GLU A 94 1.71 -21.07 -5.64
C GLU A 94 2.10 -21.17 -4.16
N TYR A 95 2.99 -20.31 -3.68
CA TYR A 95 3.36 -20.21 -2.27
C TYR A 95 2.14 -19.92 -1.39
N LEU A 96 1.33 -18.91 -1.75
CA LEU A 96 0.16 -18.53 -0.99
C LEU A 96 -0.89 -19.65 -0.96
N GLU A 97 -1.14 -20.31 -2.09
CA GLU A 97 -2.05 -21.45 -2.19
C GLU A 97 -1.60 -22.61 -1.30
N GLU A 98 -0.31 -22.96 -1.33
CA GLU A 98 0.23 -24.01 -0.47
C GLU A 98 0.13 -23.62 1.02
N TYR A 99 0.47 -22.38 1.36
CA TYR A 99 0.37 -21.86 2.72
C TYR A 99 -1.06 -21.93 3.27
N LEU A 100 -2.04 -21.46 2.50
CA LEU A 100 -3.45 -21.52 2.89
C LEU A 100 -3.97 -22.96 3.01
N ARG A 101 -3.48 -23.88 2.17
CA ARG A 101 -3.79 -25.32 2.30
C ARG A 101 -3.28 -25.87 3.63
N GLN A 102 -2.03 -25.60 3.99
CA GLN A 102 -1.44 -26.05 5.26
C GLN A 102 -2.20 -25.47 6.46
N LEU A 103 -2.61 -24.19 6.40
CA LEU A 103 -3.46 -23.58 7.43
C LEU A 103 -4.83 -24.27 7.55
N GLY A 104 -5.43 -24.65 6.43
CA GLY A 104 -6.70 -25.40 6.43
C GLY A 104 -6.60 -26.77 7.10
N GLU A 105 -5.50 -27.50 6.87
CA GLU A 105 -5.21 -28.77 7.55
C GLU A 105 -5.02 -28.57 9.05
N LEU A 106 -4.32 -27.50 9.45
CA LEU A 106 -4.05 -27.16 10.85
C LEU A 106 -5.34 -26.71 11.57
N GLN A 107 -6.23 -26.02 10.88
CA GLN A 107 -7.55 -25.65 11.39
C GLN A 107 -8.45 -26.87 11.61
N ALA A 108 -8.35 -27.89 10.75
CA ALA A 108 -9.12 -29.13 10.87
C ALA A 108 -8.65 -30.04 12.02
N ALA A 109 -7.41 -29.88 12.49
CA ALA A 109 -6.83 -30.72 13.54
C ALA A 109 -7.43 -30.51 14.96
N ALA A 110 -8.23 -29.45 15.15
CA ALA A 110 -8.88 -29.03 16.40
C ALA A 110 -7.92 -28.68 17.56
N GLY A 111 -8.39 -27.83 18.50
CA GLY A 111 -7.60 -27.35 19.64
C GLY A 111 -6.96 -25.97 19.40
N GLU A 112 -5.92 -25.64 20.17
CA GLU A 112 -5.22 -24.34 20.13
C GLU A 112 -4.64 -24.01 18.74
N GLY A 113 -4.28 -25.04 17.96
CA GLY A 113 -3.82 -24.88 16.58
C GLY A 113 -4.89 -24.29 15.65
N ALA A 114 -6.18 -24.56 15.90
CA ALA A 114 -7.26 -24.08 15.04
C ALA A 114 -7.51 -22.58 15.20
N GLU A 115 -7.32 -22.05 16.41
CA GLU A 115 -7.43 -20.61 16.67
C GLU A 115 -6.25 -19.86 16.04
N LEU A 116 -5.03 -20.35 16.22
CA LEU A 116 -3.84 -19.76 15.60
C LEU A 116 -3.94 -19.79 14.07
N ALA A 117 -4.43 -20.89 13.48
CA ALA A 117 -4.64 -20.98 12.03
C ALA A 117 -5.63 -19.94 11.51
N ALA A 118 -6.70 -19.63 12.28
CA ALA A 118 -7.64 -18.58 11.93
C ALA A 118 -6.99 -17.19 11.92
N TRP A 119 -6.11 -16.91 12.88
CA TRP A 119 -5.34 -15.67 12.90
C TRP A 119 -4.35 -15.57 11.75
N LEU A 120 -3.56 -16.62 11.51
CA LEU A 120 -2.59 -16.67 10.42
C LEU A 120 -3.24 -16.53 9.04
N ARG A 121 -4.50 -16.95 8.89
CA ARG A 121 -5.29 -16.70 7.69
C ARG A 121 -5.59 -15.20 7.49
N LEU A 122 -5.93 -14.48 8.56
CA LEU A 122 -6.10 -13.03 8.50
C LEU A 122 -4.80 -12.31 8.19
N VAL A 123 -3.67 -12.81 8.70
CA VAL A 123 -2.34 -12.32 8.33
C VAL A 123 -2.12 -12.47 6.83
N ALA A 124 -2.43 -13.63 6.26
CA ALA A 124 -2.31 -13.86 4.81
C ALA A 124 -3.22 -12.92 4.00
N GLU A 125 -4.47 -12.73 4.41
CA GLU A 125 -5.39 -11.79 3.76
C GLU A 125 -4.89 -10.34 3.81
N GLU A 126 -4.29 -9.93 4.93
CA GLU A 126 -3.71 -8.59 5.08
C GLU A 126 -2.41 -8.45 4.26
N ALA A 127 -1.56 -9.48 4.22
CA ALA A 127 -0.36 -9.50 3.40
C ALA A 127 -0.70 -9.37 1.91
N VAL A 128 -1.77 -10.04 1.44
CA VAL A 128 -2.29 -9.90 0.08
C VAL A 128 -2.67 -8.45 -0.19
N LYS A 129 -3.43 -7.79 0.69
CA LYS A 129 -3.82 -6.37 0.55
C LYS A 129 -2.65 -5.40 0.50
N LEU A 130 -1.56 -5.71 1.22
CA LEU A 130 -0.37 -4.85 1.32
C LEU A 130 0.72 -5.18 0.30
N HIS A 131 0.50 -6.19 -0.55
CA HIS A 131 1.51 -6.68 -1.49
C HIS A 131 2.05 -5.57 -2.40
N GLN A 132 3.36 -5.59 -2.60
CA GLN A 132 4.07 -4.76 -3.56
C GLN A 132 4.94 -5.67 -4.42
N PRO A 133 5.01 -5.47 -5.75
CA PRO A 133 5.77 -6.35 -6.66
C PRO A 133 7.25 -6.53 -6.28
N GLU A 134 7.82 -5.54 -5.58
CA GLU A 134 9.21 -5.54 -5.13
C GLU A 134 9.46 -6.44 -3.91
N VAL A 135 8.40 -6.83 -3.19
CA VAL A 135 8.50 -7.58 -1.93
C VAL A 135 7.77 -8.91 -2.04
N PHE A 136 8.49 -10.01 -1.81
CA PHE A 136 7.92 -11.35 -1.88
C PHE A 136 6.79 -11.53 -0.85
N ILE A 137 5.64 -12.05 -1.27
CA ILE A 137 4.47 -12.23 -0.39
C ILE A 137 4.79 -13.06 0.87
N GLY A 138 5.71 -14.03 0.76
CA GLY A 138 6.14 -14.84 1.89
C GLY A 138 6.79 -14.01 2.99
N ASP A 139 7.56 -12.98 2.65
CA ASP A 139 8.22 -12.13 3.64
C ASP A 139 7.20 -11.30 4.43
N LEU A 140 6.15 -10.81 3.76
CA LEU A 140 5.03 -10.11 4.42
C LEU A 140 4.27 -11.04 5.38
N ILE A 141 3.97 -12.26 4.93
CA ILE A 141 3.30 -13.27 5.76
C ILE A 141 4.16 -13.62 6.97
N GLN A 142 5.47 -13.80 6.80
CA GLN A 142 6.38 -14.12 7.91
C GLN A 142 6.44 -12.97 8.92
N GLU A 143 6.62 -11.73 8.47
CA GLU A 143 6.67 -10.55 9.34
C GLU A 143 5.36 -10.39 10.12
N GLY A 144 4.22 -10.50 9.42
CA GLY A 144 2.91 -10.42 10.06
C GLY A 144 2.67 -11.55 11.05
N SER A 145 3.15 -12.76 10.77
CA SER A 145 3.03 -13.92 11.66
C SER A 145 3.90 -13.78 12.91
N ALA A 146 5.12 -13.25 12.76
CA ALA A 146 6.00 -12.95 13.88
C ALA A 146 5.40 -11.87 14.80
N ALA A 147 4.89 -10.78 14.21
CA ALA A 147 4.20 -9.72 14.94
C ALA A 147 2.95 -10.25 15.66
N LEU A 148 2.16 -11.12 15.02
CA LEU A 148 0.98 -11.73 15.63
C LEU A 148 1.33 -12.50 16.90
N VAL A 149 2.34 -13.37 16.85
CA VAL A 149 2.78 -14.15 18.02
C VAL A 149 3.23 -13.22 19.15
N GLU A 150 3.94 -12.15 18.82
CA GLU A 150 4.40 -11.19 19.81
C GLU A 150 3.24 -10.42 20.47
N VAL A 151 2.28 -9.94 19.67
CA VAL A 151 1.14 -9.16 20.17
C VAL A 151 0.18 -10.03 20.99
N LEU A 152 -0.11 -11.25 20.53
CA LEU A 152 -0.89 -12.24 21.30
C LEU A 152 -0.21 -12.64 22.61
N GLY A 153 1.12 -12.61 22.67
CA GLY A 153 1.87 -12.83 23.91
C GLY A 153 1.70 -11.71 24.94
N ARG A 154 1.32 -10.50 24.51
CA ARG A 154 1.13 -9.32 25.37
C ARG A 154 -0.34 -9.09 25.77
N HIS A 155 -1.29 -9.51 24.93
CA HIS A 155 -2.73 -9.28 25.11
C HIS A 155 -3.52 -10.59 24.99
N ALA A 156 -4.32 -10.93 26.01
CA ALA A 156 -5.14 -12.13 26.01
C ALA A 156 -6.45 -11.90 25.22
N ALA A 157 -6.46 -12.33 23.96
CA ALA A 157 -7.47 -12.04 22.94
C ALA A 157 -8.93 -12.08 23.43
N GLY A 158 -9.53 -10.91 23.60
CA GLY A 158 -10.98 -10.68 23.60
C GLY A 158 -11.51 -10.22 22.23
N ALA A 159 -12.82 -10.28 22.00
CA ALA A 159 -13.42 -9.90 20.70
C ALA A 159 -13.14 -8.44 20.26
N GLY A 160 -12.99 -7.51 21.21
CA GLY A 160 -12.60 -6.11 20.93
C GLY A 160 -11.10 -5.91 20.71
N GLU A 161 -10.28 -6.92 21.00
CA GLU A 161 -8.82 -6.87 20.85
C GLU A 161 -8.38 -7.31 19.46
N ARG A 162 -9.25 -7.98 18.69
CA ARG A 162 -8.92 -8.48 17.35
C ARG A 162 -8.49 -7.41 16.37
N GLU A 163 -9.21 -6.29 16.34
CA GLU A 163 -8.83 -5.18 15.45
C GLU A 163 -7.50 -4.55 15.90
N LEU A 164 -7.25 -4.45 17.20
CA LEU A 164 -5.99 -3.92 17.73
C LEU A 164 -4.82 -4.83 17.38
N VAL A 165 -4.98 -6.15 17.56
CA VAL A 165 -3.99 -7.15 17.19
C VAL A 165 -3.66 -7.04 15.69
N MET A 166 -4.69 -6.98 14.84
CA MET A 166 -4.47 -6.87 13.39
C MET A 166 -3.92 -5.50 12.97
N ALA A 167 -4.22 -4.42 13.71
CA ALA A 167 -3.62 -3.11 13.47
C ALA A 167 -2.11 -3.12 13.74
N ASP A 168 -1.66 -3.77 14.81
CA ASP A 168 -0.23 -3.93 15.12
C ASP A 168 0.47 -4.83 14.10
N VAL A 169 -0.16 -5.94 13.71
CA VAL A 169 0.34 -6.82 12.63
C VAL A 169 0.48 -6.06 11.30
N ARG A 170 -0.53 -5.26 10.93
CA ARG A 170 -0.50 -4.40 9.75
C ARG A 170 0.61 -3.35 9.84
N ALA A 171 0.86 -2.81 11.03
CA ALA A 171 1.92 -1.83 11.26
C ALA A 171 3.32 -2.46 11.06
N ALA A 172 3.54 -3.69 11.54
CA ALA A 172 4.79 -4.43 11.33
C ALA A 172 5.07 -4.69 9.84
N MET A 173 4.08 -5.21 9.11
CA MET A 173 4.22 -5.42 7.65
C MET A 173 4.50 -4.12 6.89
N LYS A 174 3.83 -3.00 7.25
CA LYS A 174 4.10 -1.69 6.64
C LYS A 174 5.50 -1.17 6.97
N ALA A 175 6.02 -1.46 8.16
CA ALA A 175 7.38 -1.10 8.55
C ALA A 175 8.42 -1.86 7.73
N LEU A 176 8.20 -3.15 7.48
CA LEU A 176 9.04 -3.96 6.57
C LEU A 176 9.07 -3.34 5.17
N LEU A 177 7.90 -3.06 4.58
CA LEU A 177 7.80 -2.44 3.25
C LEU A 177 8.55 -1.10 3.19
N ALA A 178 8.40 -0.26 4.21
CA ALA A 178 9.11 1.01 4.28
C ALA A 178 10.64 0.82 4.36
N SER A 179 11.10 -0.15 5.16
CA SER A 179 12.52 -0.48 5.27
C SER A 179 13.12 -0.98 3.96
N GLN A 180 12.42 -1.87 3.24
CA GLN A 180 12.86 -2.35 1.93
C GLN A 180 12.90 -1.22 0.90
N ALA A 181 11.87 -0.36 0.86
CA ALA A 181 11.85 0.79 -0.03
C ALA A 181 12.99 1.79 0.24
N GLU A 182 13.36 2.02 1.50
CA GLU A 182 14.51 2.86 1.85
C GLU A 182 15.85 2.22 1.45
N MET A 183 15.98 0.89 1.61
CA MET A 183 17.15 0.14 1.15
C MET A 183 17.31 0.28 -0.36
N GLU A 184 16.26 0.01 -1.14
CA GLU A 184 16.31 0.18 -2.60
C GLU A 184 16.66 1.61 -3.02
N ARG A 185 16.10 2.63 -2.35
CA ARG A 185 16.43 4.03 -2.62
C ARG A 185 17.90 4.31 -2.37
N ARG A 186 18.47 3.75 -1.30
CA ARG A 186 19.90 3.86 -1.01
C ARG A 186 20.74 3.19 -2.10
N ASP A 187 20.35 1.99 -2.53
CA ASP A 187 21.07 1.23 -3.55
C ASP A 187 21.04 1.94 -4.90
N ARG A 188 19.88 2.47 -5.32
CA ARG A 188 19.76 3.28 -6.55
C ARG A 188 20.63 4.53 -6.50
N ARG A 189 20.63 5.25 -5.38
CA ARG A 189 21.52 6.42 -5.18
C ARG A 189 22.99 6.03 -5.30
N MET A 190 23.38 4.87 -4.78
CA MET A 190 24.75 4.37 -4.87
C MET A 190 25.14 4.06 -6.33
N VAL A 191 24.26 3.39 -7.08
CA VAL A 191 24.49 3.12 -8.52
C VAL A 191 24.59 4.42 -9.33
N ASP A 192 23.72 5.40 -9.06
CA ASP A 192 23.77 6.70 -9.72
C ASP A 192 25.08 7.45 -9.40
N GLN A 193 25.58 7.34 -8.17
CA GLN A 193 26.85 7.93 -7.76
C GLN A 193 28.04 7.29 -8.48
N VAL A 194 28.07 5.95 -8.58
CA VAL A 194 29.07 5.22 -9.36
C VAL A 194 29.06 5.66 -10.82
N ALA A 195 27.89 5.70 -11.46
CA ALA A 195 27.79 6.08 -12.87
C ALA A 195 28.24 7.53 -13.12
N ARG A 196 27.91 8.46 -12.22
CA ARG A 196 28.39 9.85 -12.29
C ARG A 196 29.90 9.95 -12.14
N LEU A 197 30.49 9.14 -11.26
CA LEU A 197 31.93 9.10 -11.05
C LEU A 197 32.66 8.59 -12.30
N ASP A 198 32.22 7.45 -12.84
CA ASP A 198 32.80 6.86 -14.05
C ASP A 198 32.75 7.81 -15.25
N GLU A 199 31.61 8.50 -15.43
CA GLU A 199 31.44 9.47 -16.50
C GLU A 199 32.37 10.68 -16.32
N ALA A 200 32.50 11.20 -15.10
CA ALA A 200 33.42 12.30 -14.82
C ALA A 200 34.88 11.90 -15.07
N ILE A 201 35.28 10.71 -14.63
CA ILE A 201 36.63 10.18 -14.85
C ILE A 201 36.93 10.07 -16.35
N ARG A 202 36.00 9.53 -17.15
CA ARG A 202 36.16 9.43 -18.61
C ARG A 202 36.27 10.79 -19.27
N GLN A 203 35.36 11.71 -18.97
CA GLN A 203 35.38 13.07 -19.53
C GLN A 203 36.69 13.78 -19.21
N MET A 204 37.11 13.74 -17.95
CA MET A 204 38.36 14.38 -17.53
C MET A 204 39.60 13.70 -18.11
N THR A 205 39.59 12.38 -18.27
CA THR A 205 40.68 11.63 -18.92
C THR A 205 40.82 12.03 -20.39
N ASP A 206 39.69 12.17 -21.10
CA ASP A 206 39.66 12.60 -22.49
C ASP A 206 40.09 14.07 -22.65
N GLU A 207 39.67 14.95 -21.74
CA GLU A 207 40.04 16.38 -21.73
C GLU A 207 41.54 16.60 -21.43
N LEU A 208 42.09 15.84 -20.48
CA LEU A 208 43.48 16.00 -20.01
C LEU A 208 44.48 15.13 -20.80
N GLY A 209 44.00 14.11 -21.51
CA GLY A 209 44.85 13.14 -22.22
C GLY A 209 45.72 12.27 -21.29
N ARG A 210 45.36 12.16 -20.01
CA ARG A 210 46.05 11.38 -18.97
C ARG A 210 45.05 10.86 -17.94
N LYS A 211 45.48 9.88 -17.12
CA LYS A 211 44.70 9.46 -15.95
C LYS A 211 44.49 10.64 -14.99
N VAL A 212 43.31 10.66 -14.39
CA VAL A 212 42.87 11.68 -13.42
C VAL A 212 43.16 11.22 -12.00
N ASP A 213 43.51 12.17 -11.14
CA ASP A 213 43.73 11.89 -9.72
C ASP A 213 42.41 12.00 -8.93
N VAL A 214 42.32 11.27 -7.82
CA VAL A 214 41.17 11.31 -6.89
C VAL A 214 40.85 12.75 -6.46
N GLN A 215 41.88 13.58 -6.21
CA GLN A 215 41.69 14.98 -5.81
C GLN A 215 41.00 15.80 -6.90
N GLU A 216 41.36 15.56 -8.16
CA GLU A 216 40.80 16.28 -9.32
C GLU A 216 39.33 15.91 -9.52
N VAL A 217 39.03 14.61 -9.40
CA VAL A 217 37.66 14.09 -9.56
C VAL A 217 36.76 14.55 -8.40
N ALA A 218 37.28 14.56 -7.17
CA ALA A 218 36.60 15.08 -5.98
C ALA A 218 36.23 16.56 -6.16
N ALA A 219 37.17 17.38 -6.64
CA ALA A 219 36.93 18.79 -6.94
C ALA A 219 35.88 18.99 -8.06
N ARG A 220 35.88 18.13 -9.09
CA ARG A 220 34.94 18.22 -10.22
C ARG A 220 33.51 17.83 -9.84
N LEU A 221 33.35 16.87 -8.93
CA LEU A 221 32.07 16.34 -8.47
C LEU A 221 31.55 16.99 -7.19
N GLU A 222 32.30 17.92 -6.60
CA GLU A 222 32.01 18.54 -5.30
C GLU A 222 31.84 17.49 -4.18
N LEU A 223 32.64 16.42 -4.25
CA LEU A 223 32.70 15.35 -3.27
C LEU A 223 33.99 15.45 -2.46
N THR A 224 34.03 14.78 -1.30
CA THR A 224 35.29 14.59 -0.58
C THR A 224 36.14 13.50 -1.25
N GLU A 225 37.46 13.57 -1.11
CA GLU A 225 38.36 12.51 -1.61
C GLU A 225 38.00 11.13 -1.01
N GLU A 226 37.60 11.09 0.26
CA GLU A 226 37.17 9.86 0.94
C GLU A 226 35.94 9.25 0.26
N GLN A 227 34.92 10.05 -0.04
CA GLN A 227 33.74 9.58 -0.77
C GLN A 227 34.09 9.06 -2.17
N VAL A 228 35.00 9.73 -2.88
CA VAL A 228 35.46 9.26 -4.19
C VAL A 228 36.19 7.92 -4.06
N ARG A 229 37.12 7.79 -3.10
CA ARG A 229 37.83 6.52 -2.84
C ARG A 229 36.87 5.40 -2.47
N ASP A 230 35.87 5.67 -1.64
CA ASP A 230 34.88 4.67 -1.25
C ASP A 230 34.04 4.20 -2.44
N ILE A 231 33.64 5.11 -3.34
CA ILE A 231 32.91 4.75 -4.55
C ILE A 231 33.80 3.96 -5.53
N LEU A 232 35.08 4.33 -5.71
CA LEU A 232 36.03 3.59 -6.56
C LEU A 232 36.29 2.16 -6.04
N LYS A 233 36.36 1.97 -4.72
CA LYS A 233 36.48 0.63 -4.13
C LYS A 233 35.28 -0.26 -4.47
N LEU A 234 34.09 0.30 -4.66
CA LEU A 234 32.88 -0.46 -5.03
C LEU A 234 32.91 -0.92 -6.50
N THR A 235 33.60 -0.18 -7.38
CA THR A 235 33.71 -0.53 -8.82
C THR A 235 34.84 -1.51 -9.11
N GLY A 236 35.68 -1.82 -8.11
CA GLY A 236 36.86 -2.67 -8.28
C GLY A 236 38.02 -1.95 -8.98
N GLU A 237 37.91 -0.64 -9.20
CA GLU A 237 39.05 0.21 -9.54
C GLU A 237 39.80 0.50 -8.24
N GLU A 238 40.66 -0.42 -7.81
CA GLU A 238 41.65 -0.08 -6.79
C GLU A 238 42.44 1.13 -7.31
N PRO A 239 42.43 2.29 -6.62
CA PRO A 239 43.49 3.24 -6.85
C PRO A 239 44.77 2.48 -6.53
N GLU A 240 45.72 2.42 -7.46
CA GLU A 240 47.07 1.94 -7.16
C GLU A 240 47.56 2.82 -6.02
N ASP A 241 47.42 2.35 -4.77
CA ASP A 241 47.94 3.04 -3.61
C ASP A 241 49.44 3.16 -3.85
N GLU A 242 49.89 4.40 -4.02
CA GLU A 242 51.30 4.71 -4.17
C GLU A 242 52.05 4.05 -3.01
N ALA A 243 52.87 3.08 -3.40
CA ALA A 243 54.00 2.49 -2.70
C ALA A 243 54.18 2.93 -1.24
N GLU A 244 54.04 1.97 -0.33
CA GLU A 244 54.73 2.00 0.96
C GLU A 244 56.21 2.40 0.74
N ALA A 245 56.56 3.59 1.21
CA ALA A 245 57.92 4.14 1.24
C ALA A 245 58.53 4.01 2.64
#